data_AF-A0A550HHE1-F1
#
_entry.id   AF-A0A550HHE1-F1
#
_cell.length_a   1.000
_cell.length_b   1.000
_cell.length_c   1.000
_cell.angle_alpha   90.00
_cell.angle_beta   90.00
_cell.angle_gamma   90.00
#
_symmetry.space_group_name_H-M   'P 1'
#
loop_
_entity.id
_entity.type
_entity.pdbx_description
1 polymer ?
#
loop_
_entity_poly.entity_id
_entity_poly.type
_entity_poly.pdbx_seq_one_letter_code
_entity_poly.pdbx_strand_id
1 'polypeptide(L)'
;MALLDSLVTTAAGALSVTIGVLVGGIVTHRAQDRQWLRDRQLIAYQELISHYAKFTMTISRAHAGRQGWDYDWSEWSAALTRASLVAPADVAAEIDNFGRAIGAFLDQVARDPARDPSRDPLSAEEFAQANRAPAQAQVQLVNAIRRSLSKDQKELPFWIGGSLAGRHDHP
;
A
#
# COMPACT_ATOMS: atom_id res chain seq x y z
N MET A 1 -27.45 28.71 -55.24
CA MET A 1 -26.24 28.12 -54.65
C MET A 1 -26.09 28.41 -53.14
N ALA A 2 -26.44 29.60 -52.62
CA ALA A 2 -26.25 29.93 -51.19
C ALA A 2 -27.03 29.07 -50.17
N LEU A 3 -28.18 28.49 -50.54
CA LEU A 3 -28.99 27.65 -49.64
C LEU A 3 -28.42 26.24 -49.41
N LEU A 4 -27.65 25.70 -50.38
CA LEU A 4 -27.03 24.37 -50.26
C LEU A 4 -25.78 24.41 -49.37
N ASP A 5 -24.95 25.45 -49.48
CA ASP A 5 -23.78 25.64 -48.61
C ASP A 5 -24.17 25.83 -47.13
N SER A 6 -25.28 26.52 -46.88
CA SER A 6 -25.78 26.75 -45.51
C SER A 6 -26.27 25.45 -44.85
N LEU A 7 -27.00 24.60 -45.59
CA LEU A 7 -27.45 23.30 -45.11
C LEU A 7 -26.30 22.32 -44.82
N VAL A 8 -25.27 22.31 -45.66
CA VAL A 8 -24.07 21.48 -45.45
C VAL A 8 -23.30 21.91 -44.20
N THR A 9 -23.21 23.22 -43.94
CA THR A 9 -22.47 23.75 -42.78
C THR A 9 -23.22 23.51 -41.46
N THR A 10 -24.54 23.65 -41.44
CA THR A 10 -25.36 23.38 -40.25
C THR A 10 -25.49 21.89 -39.94
N ALA A 11 -25.56 21.02 -40.95
CA ALA A 11 -25.54 19.57 -40.77
C ALA A 11 -24.18 19.05 -40.27
N ALA A 12 -23.07 19.61 -40.77
CA ALA A 12 -21.72 19.27 -40.31
C ALA A 12 -21.46 19.73 -38.86
N GLY A 13 -22.01 20.89 -38.46
CA GLY A 13 -21.92 21.40 -37.09
C GLY A 13 -22.67 20.55 -36.05
N ALA A 14 -23.88 20.08 -36.38
CA ALA A 14 -24.70 19.25 -35.48
C ALA A 14 -24.11 17.83 -35.27
N LEU A 15 -23.54 17.23 -36.32
CA LEU A 15 -22.84 15.94 -36.22
C LEU A 15 -21.56 16.04 -35.38
N SER A 16 -20.81 17.14 -35.50
CA SER A 16 -19.57 17.37 -34.73
C SER A 16 -19.83 17.53 -33.23
N VAL A 17 -20.92 18.20 -32.84
CA VAL A 17 -21.32 18.35 -31.43
C VAL A 17 -21.73 17.01 -30.81
N THR A 18 -22.42 16.14 -31.56
CA THR A 18 -22.90 14.86 -31.04
C THR A 18 -21.75 13.86 -30.84
N ILE A 19 -20.77 13.83 -31.75
CA ILE A 19 -19.55 13.03 -31.61
C ILE A 19 -18.69 13.58 -30.45
N GLY A 20 -18.56 14.90 -30.33
CA GLY A 20 -17.83 15.54 -29.23
C GLY A 20 -18.43 15.24 -27.84
N VAL A 21 -19.76 15.19 -27.72
CA VAL A 21 -20.47 14.86 -26.47
C VAL A 21 -20.39 13.36 -26.15
N LEU A 22 -20.45 12.46 -27.13
CA LEU A 22 -20.31 11.02 -26.90
C LEU A 22 -18.87 10.64 -26.52
N VAL A 23 -17.88 11.18 -27.23
CA VAL A 23 -16.45 10.98 -26.89
C VAL A 23 -16.13 11.65 -25.55
N GLY A 24 -16.64 12.86 -25.30
CA GLY A 24 -16.52 13.54 -24.01
C GLY A 24 -17.16 12.75 -22.87
N GLY A 25 -18.37 12.24 -23.03
CA GLY A 25 -19.06 11.44 -22.02
C GLY A 25 -18.33 10.13 -21.68
N ILE A 26 -17.87 9.38 -22.69
CA ILE A 26 -17.11 8.13 -22.47
C ILE A 26 -15.76 8.42 -21.81
N VAL A 27 -15.07 9.49 -22.20
CA VAL A 27 -13.78 9.90 -21.61
C VAL A 27 -13.96 10.38 -20.17
N THR A 28 -14.99 11.18 -19.89
CA THR A 28 -15.31 11.67 -18.54
C THR A 28 -15.69 10.52 -17.61
N HIS A 29 -16.51 9.57 -18.05
CA HIS A 29 -16.84 8.38 -17.25
C HIS A 29 -15.59 7.53 -16.96
N ARG A 30 -14.74 7.29 -17.96
CA ARG A 30 -13.46 6.56 -17.75
C ARG A 30 -12.52 7.27 -16.80
N ALA A 31 -12.47 8.60 -16.86
CA ALA A 31 -11.64 9.40 -15.97
C ALA A 31 -12.18 9.38 -14.53
N GLN A 32 -13.50 9.46 -14.35
CA GLN A 32 -14.16 9.36 -13.06
C GLN A 32 -13.98 7.97 -12.43
N ASP A 33 -14.17 6.89 -13.18
CA ASP A 33 -13.98 5.52 -12.69
C ASP A 33 -12.52 5.27 -12.24
N ARG A 34 -11.55 5.79 -13.01
CA ARG A 34 -10.13 5.71 -12.65
C ARG A 34 -9.80 6.50 -11.40
N GLN A 35 -10.35 7.70 -11.27
CA GLN A 35 -10.14 8.53 -10.09
C GLN A 35 -10.79 7.90 -8.86
N TRP A 36 -12.01 7.37 -8.98
CA TRP A 36 -12.70 6.64 -7.92
C TRP A 36 -11.90 5.40 -7.44
N LEU A 37 -11.38 4.60 -8.38
CA LEU A 37 -10.52 3.47 -8.03
C LEU A 37 -9.24 3.93 -7.32
N ARG A 38 -8.62 5.02 -7.79
CA ARG A 38 -7.40 5.57 -7.18
C ARG A 38 -7.64 6.08 -5.77
N ASP A 39 -8.76 6.75 -5.53
CA ASP A 39 -9.15 7.21 -4.20
C ASP A 39 -9.42 6.01 -3.25
N ARG A 40 -10.06 4.95 -3.77
CA ARG A 40 -10.27 3.72 -2.99
C ARG A 40 -8.97 3.00 -2.66
N GLN A 41 -8.02 2.95 -3.59
CA GLN A 41 -6.67 2.42 -3.38
C GLN A 41 -5.95 3.21 -2.28
N LEU A 42 -5.96 4.54 -2.34
CA LEU A 42 -5.32 5.39 -1.34
C LEU A 42 -5.88 5.14 0.08
N ILE A 43 -7.20 5.03 0.21
CA ILE A 43 -7.83 4.72 1.51
C ILE A 43 -7.37 3.37 2.04
N ALA A 44 -7.39 2.33 1.20
CA ALA A 44 -6.99 0.98 1.61
C ALA A 44 -5.49 0.89 1.96
N TYR A 45 -4.63 1.55 1.19
CA TYR A 45 -3.19 1.62 1.48
C TYR A 45 -2.89 2.41 2.75
N GLN A 46 -3.61 3.51 2.99
CA GLN A 46 -3.49 4.28 4.23
C GLN A 46 -3.89 3.44 5.44
N GLU A 47 -4.98 2.68 5.34
CA GLU A 47 -5.43 1.76 6.39
C GLU A 47 -4.36 0.70 6.68
N LEU A 48 -3.83 0.03 5.65
CA LEU A 48 -2.75 -0.96 5.80
C LEU A 48 -1.51 -0.39 6.47
N ILE A 49 -1.02 0.77 6.00
CA ILE A 49 0.18 1.42 6.57
C ILE A 49 -0.08 1.89 8.01
N SER A 50 -1.29 2.37 8.31
CA SER A 50 -1.68 2.73 9.68
C SER A 50 -1.66 1.52 10.61
N HIS A 51 -2.18 0.38 10.15
CA HIS A 51 -2.14 -0.88 10.91
C HIS A 51 -0.71 -1.32 11.18
N TYR A 52 0.17 -1.25 10.17
CA TYR A 52 1.58 -1.56 10.33
C TYR A 52 2.27 -0.64 11.36
N ALA A 53 2.04 0.68 11.30
CA ALA A 53 2.63 1.62 12.26
C ALA A 53 2.16 1.37 13.71
N LYS A 54 0.87 1.04 13.90
CA LYS A 54 0.35 0.64 15.21
C LYS A 54 1.00 -0.66 15.69
N PHE A 55 1.12 -1.63 14.80
CA PHE A 55 1.78 -2.90 15.07
C PHE A 55 3.24 -2.69 15.51
N THR A 56 4.05 -1.96 14.73
CA THR A 56 5.47 -1.73 15.06
C THR A 56 5.64 -1.00 16.39
N MET A 57 4.73 -0.09 16.74
CA MET A 57 4.77 0.60 18.02
C MET A 57 4.36 -0.30 19.20
N THR A 58 3.33 -1.15 19.02
CA THR A 58 2.90 -2.13 20.03
C THR A 58 4.00 -3.15 20.31
N ILE A 59 4.60 -3.72 19.27
CA ILE A 59 5.64 -4.74 19.41
C ILE A 59 6.92 -4.18 20.04
N SER A 60 7.32 -2.96 19.65
CA SER A 60 8.47 -2.28 20.26
C SER A 60 8.27 -2.07 21.76
N ARG A 61 7.07 -1.64 22.15
CA ARG A 61 6.72 -1.39 23.54
C ARG A 61 6.64 -2.68 24.34
N ALA A 62 6.01 -3.71 23.79
CA ALA A 62 5.91 -5.03 24.40
C ALA A 62 7.30 -5.63 24.65
N HIS A 63 8.18 -5.55 23.65
CA HIS A 63 9.56 -6.00 23.75
C HIS A 63 10.35 -5.23 24.82
N ALA A 64 10.28 -3.89 24.82
CA ALA A 64 10.97 -3.07 25.82
C ALA A 64 10.42 -3.27 27.25
N GLY A 65 9.10 -3.45 27.39
CA GLY A 65 8.42 -3.62 28.66
C GLY A 65 8.37 -5.07 29.18
N ARG A 66 8.84 -6.05 28.39
CA ARG A 66 8.70 -7.50 28.64
C ARG A 66 7.25 -7.91 28.91
N GLN A 67 6.32 -7.29 28.20
CA GLN A 67 4.90 -7.59 28.30
C GLN A 67 4.49 -8.44 27.09
N GLY A 68 3.52 -9.32 27.29
CA GLY A 68 2.80 -9.88 26.15
C GLY A 68 2.17 -8.74 25.34
N TRP A 69 2.15 -8.88 24.02
CA TRP A 69 1.38 -7.97 23.18
C TRP A 69 -0.06 -8.46 23.06
N ASP A 70 -0.97 -7.52 22.83
CA ASP A 70 -2.32 -7.81 22.38
C ASP A 70 -2.58 -6.92 21.17
N TYR A 71 -2.46 -7.51 19.99
CA TYR A 71 -2.72 -6.84 18.73
C TYR A 71 -3.67 -7.70 17.92
N ASP A 72 -4.65 -7.04 17.31
CA ASP A 72 -5.68 -7.73 16.53
C ASP A 72 -5.11 -8.22 15.19
N TRP A 73 -4.62 -9.46 15.20
CA TRP A 73 -4.11 -10.15 14.01
C TRP A 73 -5.19 -10.42 12.95
N SER A 74 -6.45 -10.48 13.36
CA SER A 74 -7.57 -10.65 12.44
C SER A 74 -7.78 -9.37 11.63
N GLU A 75 -7.71 -8.22 12.28
CA GLU A 75 -7.83 -6.92 11.62
C GLU A 75 -6.63 -6.62 10.69
N TRP A 76 -5.42 -7.05 11.07
CA TRP A 76 -4.26 -7.01 10.17
C TRP A 76 -4.49 -7.81 8.88
N SER A 77 -4.94 -9.04 9.02
CA SER A 77 -5.21 -9.94 7.88
C SER A 77 -6.34 -9.37 6.99
N ALA A 78 -7.35 -8.77 7.61
CA ALA A 78 -8.43 -8.07 6.92
C ALA A 78 -7.94 -6.82 6.17
N ALA A 79 -7.01 -6.05 6.75
CA ALA A 79 -6.40 -4.88 6.09
C ALA A 79 -5.57 -5.28 4.87
N LEU A 80 -4.74 -6.33 4.97
CA LEU A 80 -4.01 -6.89 3.82
C LEU A 80 -4.97 -7.32 2.70
N THR A 81 -6.02 -8.07 3.05
CA THR A 81 -7.03 -8.53 2.08
C THR A 81 -7.73 -7.37 1.40
N ARG A 82 -8.18 -6.36 2.17
CA ARG A 82 -8.84 -5.16 1.63
C ARG A 82 -7.95 -4.37 0.69
N ALA A 83 -6.67 -4.21 1.03
CA ALA A 83 -5.70 -3.55 0.16
C ALA A 83 -5.49 -4.34 -1.14
N SER A 84 -5.35 -5.67 -1.06
CA SER A 84 -5.17 -6.53 -2.24
C SER A 84 -6.37 -6.53 -3.21
N LEU A 85 -7.60 -6.35 -2.71
CA LEU A 85 -8.80 -6.30 -3.57
C LEU A 85 -8.82 -5.13 -4.55
N VAL A 86 -8.17 -4.02 -4.20
CA VAL A 86 -8.15 -2.80 -5.02
C VAL A 86 -6.78 -2.56 -5.66
N ALA A 87 -5.78 -3.34 -5.29
CA ALA A 87 -4.42 -3.20 -5.75
C ALA A 87 -4.23 -3.71 -7.18
N PRO A 88 -3.44 -3.01 -8.02
CA PRO A 88 -2.86 -3.60 -9.22
C PRO A 88 -2.02 -4.84 -8.87
N ALA A 89 -1.87 -5.78 -9.81
CA ALA A 89 -1.28 -7.08 -9.55
C ALA A 89 0.17 -7.02 -8.99
N ASP A 90 0.96 -6.06 -9.46
CA ASP A 90 2.32 -5.81 -8.96
C ASP A 90 2.33 -5.33 -7.52
N VAL A 91 1.40 -4.45 -7.14
CA VAL A 91 1.24 -4.00 -5.76
C VAL A 91 0.69 -5.12 -4.87
N ALA A 92 -0.26 -5.91 -5.35
CA ALA A 92 -0.81 -7.05 -4.62
C ALA A 92 0.26 -8.10 -4.29
N ALA A 93 1.20 -8.36 -5.21
CA ALA A 93 2.34 -9.23 -4.95
C ALA A 93 3.23 -8.69 -3.82
N GLU A 94 3.46 -7.38 -3.77
CA GLU A 94 4.24 -6.77 -2.67
C GLU A 94 3.47 -6.72 -1.34
N ILE A 95 2.13 -6.62 -1.36
CA ILE A 95 1.29 -6.76 -0.16
C ILE A 95 1.45 -8.17 0.43
N ASP A 96 1.40 -9.19 -0.42
CA ASP A 96 1.59 -10.59 -0.02
C ASP A 96 3.02 -10.87 0.48
N ASN A 97 4.04 -10.35 -0.21
CA ASN A 97 5.43 -10.40 0.24
C ASN A 97 5.61 -9.75 1.63
N PHE A 98 5.02 -8.58 1.82
CA PHE A 98 5.04 -7.87 3.11
C PHE A 98 4.34 -8.66 4.21
N GLY A 99 3.15 -9.23 3.94
CA GLY A 99 2.43 -10.09 4.86
C GLY A 99 3.27 -11.31 5.30
N ARG A 100 3.96 -11.97 4.36
CA ARG A 100 4.88 -13.08 4.66
C ARG A 100 6.07 -12.66 5.52
N ALA A 101 6.70 -11.53 5.21
CA ALA A 101 7.84 -11.02 5.98
C ALA A 101 7.44 -10.73 7.43
N ILE A 102 6.24 -10.14 7.64
CA ILE A 102 5.66 -9.93 8.97
C ILE A 102 5.37 -11.27 9.65
N GLY A 103 4.76 -12.23 8.95
CA GLY A 103 4.49 -13.57 9.48
C GLY A 103 5.74 -14.24 10.03
N ALA A 104 6.82 -14.30 9.22
CA ALA A 104 8.09 -14.89 9.61
C ALA A 104 8.73 -14.18 10.82
N PHE A 105 8.65 -12.85 10.87
CA PHE A 105 9.12 -12.08 12.02
C PHE A 105 8.34 -12.45 13.30
N LEU A 106 7.02 -12.58 13.23
CA LEU A 106 6.19 -12.95 14.39
C LEU A 106 6.47 -14.37 14.86
N ASP A 107 6.73 -15.28 13.94
CA ASP A 107 7.10 -16.64 14.26
C ASP A 107 8.40 -16.68 15.09
N GLN A 108 9.34 -15.77 14.80
CA GLN A 108 10.59 -15.65 15.55
C GLN A 108 10.43 -14.93 16.89
N VAL A 109 9.66 -13.84 16.94
CA VAL A 109 9.67 -12.95 18.12
C VAL A 109 8.51 -13.19 19.09
N ALA A 110 7.53 -14.03 18.72
CA ALA A 110 6.41 -14.34 19.60
C ALA A 110 5.78 -15.72 19.49
N ARG A 111 5.92 -16.42 18.37
CA ARG A 111 5.33 -17.77 18.22
C ARG A 111 6.35 -18.89 18.28
N ASP A 112 7.59 -18.60 18.66
CA ASP A 112 8.62 -19.61 18.84
C ASP A 112 8.23 -20.52 20.02
N PRO A 113 7.88 -21.80 19.79
CA PRO A 113 7.47 -22.70 20.86
C PRO A 113 8.62 -23.04 21.82
N ALA A 114 9.87 -22.79 21.43
CA ALA A 114 11.04 -23.00 22.28
C ALA A 114 11.35 -21.79 23.18
N ARG A 115 10.72 -20.62 22.94
CA ARG A 115 11.08 -19.36 23.58
C ARG A 115 9.86 -18.58 24.02
N ASP A 116 9.62 -18.52 25.33
CA ASP A 116 8.57 -17.65 25.91
C ASP A 116 9.04 -16.19 25.89
N PRO A 117 8.44 -15.31 25.05
CA PRO A 117 8.91 -13.93 24.89
C PRO A 117 8.79 -13.09 26.18
N SER A 118 7.97 -13.53 27.14
CA SER A 118 7.82 -12.85 28.43
C SER A 118 8.92 -13.23 29.43
N ARG A 119 9.55 -14.41 29.25
CA ARG A 119 10.58 -14.95 30.16
C ARG A 119 11.99 -14.93 29.57
N ASP A 120 12.09 -15.09 28.26
CA ASP A 120 13.33 -15.08 27.48
C ASP A 120 13.12 -14.27 26.19
N PRO A 121 12.98 -12.93 26.28
CA PRO A 121 12.86 -12.09 25.11
C PRO A 121 14.15 -12.12 24.29
N LEU A 122 14.03 -11.91 22.98
CA LEU A 122 15.18 -11.63 22.13
C LEU A 122 16.00 -10.46 22.71
N SER A 123 17.32 -10.48 22.48
CA SER A 123 18.15 -9.30 22.67
C SER A 123 17.75 -8.20 21.67
N ALA A 124 18.15 -6.96 21.95
CA ALA A 124 17.89 -5.84 21.06
C ALA A 124 18.49 -6.06 19.65
N GLU A 125 19.65 -6.73 19.58
CA GLU A 125 20.32 -7.05 18.32
C GLU A 125 19.57 -8.14 17.54
N GLU A 126 19.17 -9.23 18.20
CA GLU A 126 18.36 -10.29 17.57
C GLU A 126 17.01 -9.74 17.06
N PHE A 127 16.38 -8.87 17.85
CA PHE A 127 15.12 -8.24 17.49
C PHE A 127 15.28 -7.27 16.31
N ALA A 128 16.33 -6.45 16.30
CA ALA A 128 16.66 -5.58 15.17
C ALA A 128 16.96 -6.39 13.90
N GLN A 129 17.71 -7.49 14.02
CA GLN A 129 18.01 -8.41 12.93
C GLN A 129 16.73 -9.04 12.36
N ALA A 130 15.84 -9.53 13.22
CA ALA A 130 14.56 -10.11 12.82
C ALA A 130 13.67 -9.08 12.10
N ASN A 131 13.77 -7.79 12.46
CA ASN A 131 12.98 -6.72 11.86
C ASN A 131 13.51 -6.24 10.49
N ARG A 132 14.70 -6.67 10.03
CA ARG A 132 15.27 -6.24 8.74
C ARG A 132 14.40 -6.65 7.55
N ALA A 133 13.93 -7.90 7.51
CA ALA A 133 13.10 -8.40 6.41
C ALA A 133 11.74 -7.67 6.33
N PRO A 134 10.97 -7.50 7.43
CA PRO A 134 9.79 -6.64 7.45
C PRO A 134 10.05 -5.21 6.98
N ALA A 135 11.16 -4.59 7.42
CA ALA A 135 11.50 -3.23 7.04
C ALA A 135 11.81 -3.11 5.53
N GLN A 136 12.53 -4.08 4.97
CA GLN A 136 12.82 -4.13 3.54
C GLN A 136 11.53 -4.34 2.72
N ALA A 137 10.67 -5.26 3.13
CA ALA A 137 9.40 -5.52 2.46
C ALA A 137 8.45 -4.31 2.54
N GLN A 138 8.49 -3.54 3.64
CA GLN A 138 7.77 -2.27 3.74
C GLN A 138 8.23 -1.27 2.67
N VAL A 139 9.54 -1.11 2.48
CA VAL A 139 10.10 -0.20 1.46
C VAL A 139 9.67 -0.63 0.05
N GLN A 140 9.75 -1.93 -0.24
CA GLN A 140 9.33 -2.50 -1.52
C GLN A 140 7.84 -2.23 -1.79
N LEU A 141 6.98 -2.49 -0.81
CA LEU A 141 5.54 -2.21 -0.89
C LEU A 141 5.25 -0.72 -1.10
N VAL A 142 5.87 0.17 -0.31
CA VAL A 142 5.66 1.62 -0.44
C VAL A 142 6.11 2.10 -1.82
N ASN A 143 7.24 1.62 -2.33
CA ASN A 143 7.71 1.97 -3.67
C ASN A 143 6.79 1.42 -4.77
N ALA A 144 6.25 0.21 -4.62
CA ALA A 144 5.25 -0.33 -5.56
C ALA A 144 3.97 0.51 -5.57
N ILE A 145 3.44 0.87 -4.40
CA ILE A 145 2.30 1.78 -4.27
C ILE A 145 2.59 3.12 -4.96
N ARG A 146 3.75 3.74 -4.67
CA ARG A 146 4.15 5.01 -5.28
C ARG A 146 4.21 4.94 -6.80
N ARG A 147 4.84 3.91 -7.36
CA ARG A 147 4.92 3.67 -8.81
C ARG A 147 3.54 3.45 -9.45
N SER A 148 2.63 2.78 -8.73
CA SER A 148 1.26 2.55 -9.20
C SER A 148 0.45 3.86 -9.29
N LEU A 149 0.74 4.84 -8.43
CA LEU A 149 0.06 6.14 -8.39
C LEU A 149 0.69 7.17 -9.32
N SER A 150 2.01 7.13 -9.51
CA SER A 150 2.76 7.99 -10.42
C SER A 150 4.10 7.35 -10.81
N LYS A 151 4.36 7.23 -12.12
CA LYS A 151 5.58 6.62 -12.65
C LYS A 151 6.84 7.46 -12.46
N ASP A 152 6.69 8.76 -12.18
CA ASP A 152 7.81 9.72 -12.10
C ASP A 152 8.41 9.82 -10.69
N GLN A 153 7.89 9.04 -9.74
CA GLN A 153 8.40 9.08 -8.37
C GLN A 153 9.69 8.28 -8.23
N LYS A 154 10.75 8.96 -7.78
CA LYS A 154 11.99 8.31 -7.33
C LYS A 154 11.70 7.34 -6.19
N GLU A 155 12.39 6.21 -6.17
CA GLU A 155 12.27 5.22 -5.10
C GLU A 155 12.78 5.77 -3.77
N LEU A 156 12.12 5.37 -2.68
CA LEU A 156 12.62 5.60 -1.34
C LEU A 156 13.72 4.58 -1.03
N PRO A 157 14.92 5.01 -0.62
CA PRO A 157 15.97 4.11 -0.17
C PRO A 157 15.86 3.78 1.32
N PHE A 158 14.84 4.30 2.02
CA PHE A 158 14.67 4.18 3.46
C PHE A 158 13.24 3.78 3.82
N TRP A 159 13.09 3.08 4.95
CA TRP A 159 11.80 2.75 5.54
C TRP A 159 11.16 3.96 6.22
N ILE A 160 9.82 4.00 6.26
CA ILE A 160 9.05 5.08 6.87
C ILE A 160 8.43 4.60 8.19
N GLY A 161 8.39 5.47 9.21
CA GLY A 161 7.67 5.17 10.45
C GLY A 161 8.50 4.44 11.52
N GLY A 162 9.83 4.59 11.49
CA GLY A 162 10.69 4.20 12.60
C GLY A 162 10.93 2.69 12.73
N SER A 163 11.29 2.02 11.62
CA SER A 163 11.66 0.60 11.72
C SER A 163 12.79 0.40 12.74
N LEU A 164 12.69 -0.70 13.49
CA LEU A 164 13.56 -1.07 14.59
C LEU A 164 14.93 -1.58 14.13
N ALA A 165 15.21 -1.54 12.82
CA ALA A 165 16.46 -1.99 12.22
C ALA A 165 17.69 -1.12 12.60
N GLY A 166 17.51 -0.10 13.44
CA GLY A 166 18.60 0.74 13.92
C GLY A 166 18.91 1.90 12.97
N ARG A 167 19.39 3.00 13.56
CA ARG A 167 19.72 4.27 12.88
C ARG A 167 20.97 4.20 11.98
N HIS A 168 21.59 3.03 11.84
CA HIS A 168 22.94 2.88 11.27
C HIS A 168 23.03 2.04 9.99
N ASP A 169 21.93 1.50 9.46
CA ASP A 169 21.95 0.72 8.22
C ASP A 169 21.61 1.60 7.00
N HIS A 170 22.32 2.72 6.83
CA HIS A 170 22.41 3.44 5.57
C HIS A 170 23.86 3.41 5.08
N PRO A 171 24.13 3.06 3.81
CA PRO A 171 25.44 3.26 3.22
C PRO A 171 25.83 4.76 3.21
#